data_AF-A0A2V3U290-F1
#
_entry.id   AF-A0A2V3U290-F1
#
_cell.length_a   1.000
_cell.length_b   1.000
_cell.length_c   1.000
_cell.angle_alpha   90.00
_cell.angle_beta   90.00
_cell.angle_gamma   90.00
#
_symmetry.space_group_name_H-M   'P 1'
#
loop_
_entity.id
_entity.type
_entity.pdbx_description
1 polymer ?
#
loop_
_entity_poly.entity_id
_entity_poly.type
_entity_poly.pdbx_seq_one_letter_code
_entity_poly.pdbx_strand_id
1 'polypeptide(L)'
;MRSPIPRFVHMRLRWYAKATGDVLLRNWLWCFVAGAVIPWDMTFLLGLSALLNDLLARDQGFGWRIVFPLLLQAAGLAWTGAQRNAIGGGEFTSYASTMPLSAGARRAVNLLILAAADNLWLILFVLAAAFPPAGDPYPGAFRIAALLALLVLFLSAQLALLERNTAAMMAALAANIPLALSLTVNGWPLQWVLLFAAPALAVAGFTESRLTASIKSIKAPRKLRSNSLALKTPIALRIQLKALVETPIGSVLRICAALGMAAFADFLLQAFDYDSRSATTVVVAMAFVAIFLSGFYRALRMAHMTMALYSATLPLRARFWAICDTLLVCLLGLPPLAILLLPAIIHKVAAVPVLTALSAAFLALLAAIRLPVVFGGRRAVLYLVFLTTAWSGAAIAAVAH
;
A
#
# COMPACT_ATOMS: atom_id res chain seq x y z
N MET A 1 -21.00 14.79 -35.85
CA MET A 1 -19.81 14.03 -35.42
C MET A 1 -20.02 13.56 -33.98
N ARG A 2 -20.06 12.24 -33.71
CA ARG A 2 -20.20 11.74 -32.32
C ARG A 2 -18.92 12.06 -31.53
N SER A 3 -19.05 12.57 -30.31
CA SER A 3 -17.90 12.93 -29.49
C SER A 3 -17.00 11.70 -29.26
N PRO A 4 -15.66 11.82 -29.36
CA PRO A 4 -14.74 10.70 -29.19
C PRO A 4 -14.61 10.22 -27.73
N ILE A 5 -15.09 11.02 -26.77
CA ILE A 5 -14.96 10.83 -25.32
C ILE A 5 -15.57 9.51 -24.83
N PRO A 6 -16.85 9.17 -25.10
CA PRO A 6 -17.46 7.93 -24.60
C PRO A 6 -16.74 6.66 -25.08
N ARG A 7 -16.25 6.64 -26.33
CA ARG A 7 -15.47 5.51 -26.85
C ARG A 7 -14.13 5.37 -26.11
N PHE A 8 -13.48 6.50 -25.84
CA PHE A 8 -12.22 6.50 -25.09
C PHE A 8 -12.41 6.02 -23.64
N VAL A 9 -13.46 6.48 -22.96
CA VAL A 9 -13.82 6.00 -21.60
C VAL A 9 -14.04 4.48 -21.61
N HIS A 10 -14.82 3.97 -22.57
CA HIS A 10 -15.09 2.54 -22.67
C HIS A 10 -13.82 1.71 -22.89
N MET A 11 -12.93 2.13 -23.80
CA MET A 11 -11.65 1.46 -24.02
C MET A 11 -10.78 1.46 -22.77
N ARG A 12 -10.74 2.59 -22.05
CA ARG A 12 -9.96 2.72 -20.82
C ARG A 12 -10.52 1.86 -19.69
N LEU A 13 -11.84 1.79 -19.53
CA LEU A 13 -12.49 0.91 -18.55
C LEU A 13 -12.24 -0.57 -18.87
N ARG A 14 -12.31 -0.97 -20.15
CA ARG A 14 -11.95 -2.34 -20.56
C ARG A 14 -10.50 -2.68 -20.24
N TRP A 15 -9.59 -1.74 -20.51
CA TRP A 15 -8.18 -1.94 -20.20
C TRP A 15 -7.94 -2.04 -18.69
N TYR A 16 -8.57 -1.15 -17.91
CA TYR A 16 -8.54 -1.20 -16.46
C TYR A 16 -9.07 -2.54 -15.94
N ALA A 17 -10.24 -2.98 -16.38
CA ALA A 17 -10.82 -4.26 -16.00
C ALA A 17 -9.89 -5.44 -16.31
N LYS A 18 -9.24 -5.44 -17.49
CA LYS A 18 -8.27 -6.48 -17.86
C LYS A 18 -7.02 -6.42 -16.97
N ALA A 19 -6.42 -5.25 -16.80
CA ALA A 19 -5.21 -5.08 -15.99
C ALA A 19 -5.44 -5.43 -14.52
N THR A 20 -6.56 -4.96 -13.96
CA THR A 20 -6.98 -5.28 -12.60
C THR A 20 -7.34 -6.75 -12.47
N GLY A 21 -8.00 -7.36 -13.46
CA GLY A 21 -8.25 -8.79 -13.52
C GLY A 21 -6.96 -9.61 -13.51
N ASP A 22 -5.97 -9.25 -14.32
CA ASP A 22 -4.66 -9.92 -14.33
C ASP A 22 -3.92 -9.76 -13.00
N VAL A 23 -3.99 -8.58 -12.37
CA VAL A 23 -3.40 -8.33 -11.04
C VAL A 23 -4.12 -9.11 -9.96
N LEU A 24 -5.45 -9.15 -9.98
CA LEU A 24 -6.28 -9.87 -9.03
C LEU A 24 -6.06 -11.38 -9.18
N LEU A 25 -5.97 -11.91 -10.40
CA LEU A 25 -5.61 -13.31 -10.65
C LEU A 25 -4.18 -13.62 -10.20
N ARG A 26 -3.23 -12.67 -10.32
CA ARG A 26 -1.85 -12.85 -9.84
C ARG A 26 -1.73 -12.77 -8.33
N ASN A 27 -2.60 -12.02 -7.67
CA ASN A 27 -2.57 -11.72 -6.24
C ASN A 27 -3.82 -12.23 -5.51
N TRP A 28 -4.53 -13.23 -6.05
CA TRP A 28 -5.82 -13.68 -5.53
C TRP A 28 -5.73 -14.12 -4.07
N LEU A 29 -4.58 -14.64 -3.64
CA LEU A 29 -4.30 -14.98 -2.26
C LEU A 29 -4.45 -13.77 -1.32
N TRP A 30 -3.99 -12.60 -1.73
CA TRP A 30 -4.17 -11.37 -0.95
C TRP A 30 -5.64 -10.98 -0.85
N CYS A 31 -6.41 -11.18 -1.93
CA CYS A 31 -7.86 -10.96 -1.89
C CYS A 31 -8.55 -11.96 -0.97
N PHE A 32 -8.11 -13.22 -0.96
CA PHE A 32 -8.64 -14.26 -0.08
C PHE A 32 -8.29 -13.98 1.39
N VAL A 33 -7.03 -13.65 1.69
CA VAL A 33 -6.59 -13.28 3.04
C VAL A 33 -7.31 -12.01 3.50
N ALA A 34 -7.41 -10.98 2.65
CA ALA A 34 -8.19 -9.79 2.98
C ALA A 34 -9.68 -10.11 3.18
N GLY A 35 -10.25 -11.03 2.39
CA GLY A 35 -11.62 -11.51 2.54
C GLY A 35 -11.87 -12.30 3.83
N ALA A 36 -10.87 -13.05 4.29
CA ALA A 36 -10.96 -13.90 5.48
C ALA A 36 -10.64 -13.15 6.79
N VAL A 37 -9.73 -12.17 6.74
CA VAL A 37 -9.26 -11.42 7.91
C VAL A 37 -10.15 -10.21 8.19
N ILE A 38 -10.62 -9.52 7.15
CA ILE A 38 -11.45 -8.34 7.33
C ILE A 38 -12.90 -8.81 7.41
N PRO A 39 -13.60 -8.61 8.53
CA PRO A 39 -15.05 -8.76 8.55
C PRO A 39 -15.61 -7.68 7.62
N TRP A 40 -15.95 -8.04 6.38
CA TRP A 40 -16.57 -7.15 5.41
C TRP A 40 -18.05 -6.91 5.73
N ASP A 41 -18.35 -6.71 7.01
CA ASP A 41 -19.68 -6.41 7.49
C ASP A 41 -19.90 -4.88 7.51
N MET A 42 -21.17 -4.50 7.62
CA MET A 42 -21.54 -3.09 7.67
C MET A 42 -20.91 -2.40 8.90
N THR A 43 -20.72 -3.12 10.00
CA THR A 43 -20.13 -2.61 11.25
C THR A 43 -18.69 -2.14 11.02
N PHE A 44 -17.87 -2.93 10.34
CA PHE A 44 -16.50 -2.56 10.01
C PHE A 44 -16.45 -1.31 9.12
N LEU A 45 -17.28 -1.26 8.07
CA LEU A 45 -17.35 -0.09 7.18
C LEU A 45 -17.84 1.16 7.91
N LEU A 46 -18.82 1.02 8.80
CA LEU A 46 -19.29 2.11 9.65
C LEU A 46 -18.20 2.58 10.62
N GLY A 47 -17.45 1.66 11.23
CA GLY A 47 -16.31 1.98 12.09
C GLY A 47 -15.21 2.73 11.36
N LEU A 48 -14.87 2.32 10.13
CA LEU A 48 -13.93 3.06 9.29
C LEU A 48 -14.47 4.44 8.89
N SER A 49 -15.76 4.54 8.56
CA SER A 49 -16.38 5.84 8.26
C SER A 49 -16.44 6.77 9.48
N ALA A 50 -16.52 6.21 10.69
CA ALA A 50 -16.48 6.97 11.93
C ALA A 50 -15.13 7.69 12.12
N LEU A 51 -14.02 7.16 11.60
CA LEU A 51 -12.73 7.86 11.60
C LEU A 51 -12.78 9.15 10.75
N LEU A 52 -13.53 9.16 9.64
CA LEU A 52 -13.75 10.38 8.86
C LEU A 52 -14.64 11.39 9.60
N ASN A 53 -15.59 10.88 10.39
CA ASN A 53 -16.44 11.71 11.23
C ASN A 53 -15.68 12.30 12.43
N ASP A 54 -14.71 11.57 12.97
CA ASP A 54 -13.85 12.02 14.05
C ASP A 54 -12.99 13.22 13.63
N LEU A 55 -12.54 13.28 12.37
CA LEU A 55 -11.89 14.48 11.82
C LEU A 55 -12.77 15.75 11.95
N LEU A 56 -14.09 15.59 11.84
CA LEU A 56 -15.08 16.65 11.93
C LEU A 56 -15.58 16.88 13.37
N ALA A 57 -15.09 16.12 14.35
CA ALA A 57 -15.49 16.29 15.74
C ALA A 57 -14.85 17.56 16.35
N ARG A 58 -15.57 18.17 17.31
CA ARG A 58 -15.21 19.49 17.87
C ARG A 58 -14.00 19.44 18.81
N ASP A 59 -13.84 18.32 19.47
CA ASP A 59 -12.83 18.00 20.49
C ASP A 59 -11.43 17.80 19.90
N GLN A 60 -11.32 17.57 18.60
CA GLN A 60 -10.03 17.35 17.96
C GLN A 60 -9.26 18.65 17.74
N GLY A 61 -8.00 18.65 18.20
CA GLY A 61 -7.09 19.79 18.03
C GLY A 61 -6.66 20.03 16.57
N PHE A 62 -6.15 21.24 16.29
CA PHE A 62 -5.65 21.63 14.97
C PHE A 62 -4.61 20.65 14.39
N GLY A 63 -3.73 20.12 15.26
CA GLY A 63 -2.74 19.11 14.85
C GLY A 63 -3.37 17.85 14.26
N TRP A 64 -4.41 17.29 14.91
CA TRP A 64 -5.14 16.13 14.40
C TRP A 64 -5.80 16.42 13.05
N ARG A 65 -6.39 17.62 12.92
CA ARG A 65 -7.06 18.09 11.69
C ARG A 65 -6.12 18.29 10.50
N ILE A 66 -4.80 18.31 10.73
CA ILE A 66 -3.79 18.29 9.66
C ILE A 66 -3.24 16.88 9.47
N VAL A 67 -2.83 16.22 10.55
CA VAL A 67 -2.15 14.92 10.48
C VAL A 67 -3.07 13.85 9.92
N PHE A 68 -4.33 13.80 10.34
CA PHE A 68 -5.26 12.76 9.92
C PHE A 68 -5.57 12.83 8.41
N PRO A 69 -5.91 13.99 7.80
CA PRO A 69 -6.06 14.09 6.34
C PRO A 69 -4.79 13.72 5.57
N LEU A 70 -3.61 14.06 6.10
CA LEU A 70 -2.33 13.68 5.48
C LEU A 70 -2.10 12.16 5.55
N LEU A 71 -2.42 11.51 6.67
CA LEU A 71 -2.36 10.06 6.81
C LEU A 71 -3.35 9.37 5.86
N LEU A 72 -4.57 9.90 5.77
CA LEU A 72 -5.59 9.43 4.84
C LEU A 72 -5.09 9.55 3.39
N GLN A 73 -4.57 10.72 3.00
CA GLN A 73 -3.97 10.93 1.68
C GLN A 73 -2.77 10.02 1.44
N ALA A 74 -1.91 9.78 2.42
CA ALA A 74 -0.78 8.85 2.30
C ALA A 74 -1.27 7.41 2.05
N ALA A 75 -2.33 6.98 2.74
CA ALA A 75 -2.96 5.68 2.51
C ALA A 75 -3.58 5.60 1.10
N GLY A 76 -4.29 6.64 0.66
CA GLY A 76 -4.83 6.76 -0.69
C GLY A 76 -3.74 6.75 -1.78
N LEU A 77 -2.63 7.46 -1.55
CA LEU A 77 -1.48 7.49 -2.45
C LEU A 77 -0.78 6.13 -2.52
N ALA A 78 -0.67 5.41 -1.40
CA ALA A 78 -0.13 4.05 -1.39
C ALA A 78 -1.05 3.09 -2.17
N TRP A 79 -2.36 3.20 -1.97
CA TRP A 79 -3.39 2.44 -2.68
C TRP A 79 -3.34 2.66 -4.19
N THR A 80 -3.48 3.93 -4.63
CA THR A 80 -3.41 4.30 -6.04
C THR A 80 -2.04 4.01 -6.63
N GLY A 81 -0.98 4.19 -5.85
CA GLY A 81 0.39 3.90 -6.26
C GLY A 81 0.58 2.44 -6.66
N ALA A 82 -0.02 1.49 -5.93
CA ALA A 82 0.03 0.07 -6.25
C ALA A 82 -0.69 -0.25 -7.56
N GLN A 83 -1.78 0.47 -7.85
CA GLN A 83 -2.59 0.29 -9.06
C GLN A 83 -2.25 1.26 -10.20
N ARG A 84 -1.23 2.10 -10.02
CA ARG A 84 -0.93 3.24 -10.87
C ARG A 84 -0.77 2.88 -12.34
N ASN A 85 -0.14 1.74 -12.64
CA ASN A 85 0.00 1.29 -14.02
C ASN A 85 -1.37 0.93 -14.61
N ALA A 86 -2.21 0.20 -13.86
CA ALA A 86 -3.56 -0.22 -14.24
C ALA A 86 -4.56 0.95 -14.33
N ILE A 87 -4.40 1.99 -13.51
CA ILE A 87 -5.22 3.21 -13.62
C ILE A 87 -4.67 4.08 -14.76
N GLY A 88 -3.37 4.28 -14.84
CA GLY A 88 -2.71 5.17 -15.79
C GLY A 88 -2.82 4.75 -17.26
N GLY A 89 -3.09 3.47 -17.54
CA GLY A 89 -3.25 2.96 -18.91
C GLY A 89 -2.11 2.06 -19.39
N GLY A 90 -1.02 1.93 -18.64
CA GLY A 90 0.11 1.05 -19.00
C GLY A 90 0.50 1.15 -20.47
N GLU A 91 0.55 0.02 -21.16
CA GLU A 91 0.87 -0.07 -22.60
C GLU A 91 -0.14 0.68 -23.50
N PHE A 92 -1.40 0.80 -23.07
CA PHE A 92 -2.42 1.56 -23.80
C PHE A 92 -2.15 3.08 -23.82
N THR A 93 -1.31 3.61 -22.92
CA THR A 93 -0.99 5.05 -22.91
C THR A 93 -0.30 5.52 -24.19
N SER A 94 0.57 4.71 -24.79
CA SER A 94 1.20 5.04 -26.07
C SER A 94 0.15 5.24 -27.17
N TYR A 95 -0.86 4.37 -27.22
CA TYR A 95 -1.97 4.51 -28.17
C TYR A 95 -2.90 5.69 -27.81
N ALA A 96 -3.22 5.89 -26.53
CA ALA A 96 -4.03 7.03 -26.09
C ALA A 96 -3.35 8.38 -26.39
N SER A 97 -2.02 8.42 -26.45
CA SER A 97 -1.25 9.62 -26.72
C SER A 97 -1.41 10.13 -28.16
N THR A 98 -1.67 9.23 -29.12
CA THR A 98 -1.88 9.58 -30.55
C THR A 98 -3.28 10.10 -30.84
N MET A 99 -4.23 9.94 -29.90
CA MET A 99 -5.58 10.49 -30.06
C MET A 99 -5.60 12.00 -29.81
N PRO A 100 -6.32 12.78 -30.64
CA PRO A 100 -6.48 14.23 -30.49
C PRO A 100 -7.46 14.58 -29.36
N LEU A 101 -7.08 14.23 -28.13
CA LEU A 101 -7.84 14.52 -26.92
C LEU A 101 -7.22 15.71 -26.20
N SER A 102 -8.06 16.66 -25.78
CA SER A 102 -7.61 17.75 -24.91
C SER A 102 -7.09 17.21 -23.58
N ALA A 103 -6.14 17.92 -22.96
CA ALA A 103 -5.62 17.54 -21.65
C ALA A 103 -6.74 17.40 -20.61
N GLY A 104 -7.72 18.31 -20.61
CA GLY A 104 -8.88 18.26 -19.71
C GLY A 104 -9.72 16.99 -19.89
N ALA A 105 -9.98 16.57 -21.12
CA ALA A 105 -10.70 15.31 -21.38
C ALA A 105 -9.92 14.09 -20.87
N ARG A 106 -8.58 14.07 -21.03
CA ARG A 106 -7.73 12.99 -20.48
C ARG A 106 -7.77 12.98 -18.95
N ARG A 107 -7.72 14.14 -18.29
CA ARG A 107 -7.85 14.25 -16.82
C ARG A 107 -9.19 13.75 -16.32
N ALA A 108 -10.28 14.17 -16.95
CA ALA A 108 -11.64 13.73 -16.60
C ALA A 108 -11.79 12.21 -16.70
N VAL A 109 -11.23 11.59 -17.75
CA VAL A 109 -11.25 10.13 -17.91
C VAL A 109 -10.41 9.44 -16.83
N ASN A 110 -9.22 9.97 -16.52
CA ASN A 110 -8.38 9.42 -15.45
C ASN A 110 -9.06 9.54 -14.08
N LEU A 111 -9.72 10.66 -13.80
CA LEU A 111 -10.52 10.85 -12.59
C LEU A 111 -11.69 9.86 -12.51
N LEU A 112 -12.38 9.60 -13.62
CA LEU A 112 -13.49 8.64 -13.66
C LEU A 112 -13.01 7.23 -13.35
N ILE A 113 -11.87 6.82 -13.92
CA ILE A 113 -11.27 5.50 -13.65
C ILE A 113 -10.74 5.43 -12.22
N LEU A 114 -10.13 6.52 -11.72
CA LEU A 114 -9.68 6.62 -10.34
C LEU A 114 -10.86 6.49 -9.37
N ALA A 115 -11.96 7.20 -9.61
CA ALA A 115 -13.18 7.07 -8.81
C ALA A 115 -13.70 5.63 -8.82
N ALA A 116 -13.72 4.96 -9.97
CA ALA A 116 -14.09 3.55 -10.06
C ALA A 116 -13.10 2.60 -9.35
N ALA A 117 -11.82 2.97 -9.25
CA ALA A 117 -10.80 2.23 -8.52
C ALA A 117 -10.86 2.46 -7.01
N ASP A 118 -11.35 3.63 -6.59
CA ASP A 118 -11.47 4.08 -5.20
C ASP A 118 -12.87 3.85 -4.61
N ASN A 119 -13.63 2.90 -5.15
CA ASN A 119 -14.99 2.57 -4.67
C ASN A 119 -15.06 2.38 -3.15
N LEU A 120 -14.05 1.74 -2.53
CA LEU A 120 -14.00 1.56 -1.08
C LEU A 120 -13.96 2.91 -0.35
N TRP A 121 -13.05 3.81 -0.75
CA TRP A 121 -12.94 5.14 -0.15
C TRP A 121 -14.22 5.95 -0.38
N LEU A 122 -14.79 5.91 -1.59
CA LEU A 122 -16.04 6.60 -1.90
C LEU A 122 -17.20 6.12 -1.01
N ILE A 123 -17.30 4.80 -0.78
CA ILE A 123 -18.29 4.24 0.16
C ILE A 123 -18.06 4.81 1.56
N LEU A 124 -16.83 4.89 2.05
CA LEU A 124 -16.54 5.48 3.37
C LEU A 124 -16.98 6.94 3.47
N PHE A 125 -16.75 7.76 2.44
CA PHE A 125 -17.23 9.16 2.40
C PHE A 125 -18.76 9.25 2.39
N VAL A 126 -19.44 8.37 1.64
CA VAL A 126 -20.91 8.31 1.59
C VAL A 126 -21.47 7.88 2.95
N LEU A 127 -20.89 6.87 3.59
CA LEU A 127 -21.29 6.43 4.93
C LEU A 127 -21.06 7.52 5.98
N ALA A 128 -19.91 8.20 5.93
CA ALA A 128 -19.62 9.33 6.80
C ALA A 128 -20.64 10.47 6.61
N ALA A 129 -21.10 10.73 5.38
CA ALA A 129 -22.14 11.72 5.13
C ALA A 129 -23.53 11.27 5.59
N ALA A 130 -23.86 9.99 5.41
CA ALA A 130 -25.18 9.42 5.71
C ALA A 130 -25.41 9.17 7.22
N PHE A 131 -24.35 8.86 7.96
CA PHE A 131 -24.42 8.49 9.38
C PHE A 131 -23.62 9.46 10.26
N PRO A 132 -24.17 10.66 10.55
CA PRO A 132 -23.52 11.61 11.42
C PRO A 132 -23.51 11.17 12.90
N PRO A 133 -22.40 11.38 13.64
CA PRO A 133 -22.42 11.26 15.10
C PRO A 133 -23.51 12.13 15.74
N ALA A 134 -24.12 11.61 16.80
CA ALA A 134 -25.06 12.35 17.61
C ALA A 134 -24.37 13.56 18.27
N GLY A 135 -25.00 14.74 18.20
CA GLY A 135 -24.44 15.98 18.77
C GLY A 135 -23.43 16.71 17.88
N ASP A 136 -23.51 16.52 16.55
CA ASP A 136 -22.65 17.19 15.59
C ASP A 136 -22.64 18.72 15.79
N PRO A 137 -21.46 19.34 16.00
CA PRO A 137 -21.33 20.78 16.23
C PRO A 137 -21.60 21.63 14.97
N TYR A 138 -21.60 21.05 13.77
CA TYR A 138 -21.71 21.79 12.52
C TYR A 138 -23.09 21.65 11.86
N PRO A 139 -23.56 22.69 11.14
CA PRO A 139 -24.72 22.56 10.26
C PRO A 139 -24.46 21.47 9.21
N GLY A 140 -25.47 20.65 8.92
CA GLY A 140 -25.34 19.53 7.96
C GLY A 140 -24.79 19.95 6.59
N ALA A 141 -25.14 21.14 6.11
CA ALA A 141 -24.60 21.69 4.86
C ALA A 141 -23.09 21.96 4.91
N PHE A 142 -22.59 22.52 6.02
CA PHE A 142 -21.15 22.78 6.19
C PHE A 142 -20.37 21.47 6.26
N ARG A 143 -20.90 20.49 6.99
CA ARG A 143 -20.33 19.15 7.09
C ARG A 143 -20.22 18.46 5.73
N ILE A 144 -21.30 18.44 4.96
CA ILE A 144 -21.29 17.82 3.62
C ILE A 144 -20.26 18.52 2.75
N ALA A 145 -20.20 19.85 2.79
CA ALA A 145 -19.19 20.61 2.06
C ALA A 145 -17.75 20.30 2.53
N ALA A 146 -17.53 20.08 3.83
CA ALA A 146 -16.24 19.68 4.38
C ALA A 146 -15.80 18.27 3.94
N LEU A 147 -16.72 17.29 3.97
CA LEU A 147 -16.46 15.95 3.46
C LEU A 147 -16.17 15.97 1.95
N LEU A 148 -16.91 16.76 1.18
CA LEU A 148 -16.66 16.94 -0.25
C LEU A 148 -15.32 17.62 -0.52
N ALA A 149 -14.95 18.64 0.25
CA ALA A 149 -13.64 19.28 0.14
C ALA A 149 -12.52 18.28 0.43
N LEU A 150 -12.63 17.50 1.51
CA LEU A 150 -11.67 16.44 1.84
C LEU A 150 -11.56 15.39 0.72
N LEU A 151 -12.69 14.95 0.16
CA LEU A 151 -12.72 14.01 -0.97
C LEU A 151 -12.02 14.61 -2.19
N VAL A 152 -12.24 15.88 -2.50
CA VAL A 152 -11.55 16.58 -3.60
C VAL A 152 -10.06 16.62 -3.35
N LEU A 153 -9.59 16.94 -2.13
CA LEU A 153 -8.16 16.92 -1.79
C LEU A 153 -7.56 15.52 -1.94
N PHE A 154 -8.27 14.50 -1.46
CA PHE A 154 -7.87 13.09 -1.54
C PHE A 154 -7.69 12.64 -3.00
N LEU A 155 -8.72 12.84 -3.83
CA LEU A 155 -8.67 12.52 -5.26
C LEU A 155 -7.63 13.37 -6.01
N SER A 156 -7.44 14.64 -5.64
CA SER A 156 -6.43 15.52 -6.25
C SER A 156 -5.02 15.01 -5.99
N ALA A 157 -4.71 14.57 -4.78
CA ALA A 157 -3.41 14.00 -4.44
C ALA A 157 -3.13 12.73 -5.27
N GLN A 158 -4.11 11.83 -5.34
CA GLN A 158 -4.01 10.60 -6.14
C GLN A 158 -3.87 10.89 -7.64
N LEU A 159 -4.64 11.85 -8.19
CA LEU A 159 -4.51 12.27 -9.58
C LEU A 159 -3.12 12.86 -9.85
N ALA A 160 -2.59 13.68 -8.94
CA ALA A 160 -1.25 14.26 -9.07
C ALA A 160 -0.16 13.17 -9.12
N LEU A 161 -0.31 12.11 -8.32
CA LEU A 161 0.56 10.92 -8.36
C LEU A 161 0.48 10.19 -9.70
N LEU A 162 -0.73 10.01 -10.25
CA LEU A 162 -0.92 9.39 -11.57
C LEU A 162 -0.24 10.21 -12.67
N GLU A 163 -0.43 11.53 -12.68
CA GLU A 163 0.13 12.48 -13.65
C GLU A 163 1.64 12.75 -13.45
N ARG A 164 2.27 12.25 -12.39
CA ARG A 164 3.65 12.59 -11.98
C ARG A 164 3.85 14.10 -11.74
N ASN A 165 2.79 14.81 -11.38
CA ASN A 165 2.85 16.24 -11.14
C ASN A 165 3.13 16.53 -9.66
N THR A 166 4.41 16.66 -9.32
CA THR A 166 4.84 16.92 -7.93
C THR A 166 4.32 18.25 -7.41
N ALA A 167 4.13 19.26 -8.27
CA ALA A 167 3.60 20.56 -7.85
C ALA A 167 2.12 20.46 -7.44
N ALA A 168 1.29 19.79 -8.24
CA ALA A 168 -0.10 19.51 -7.86
C ALA A 168 -0.19 18.64 -6.61
N MET A 169 0.73 17.69 -6.43
CA MET A 169 0.77 16.87 -5.22
C MET A 169 1.06 17.73 -3.99
N MET A 170 2.08 18.59 -4.04
CA MET A 170 2.39 19.51 -2.94
C MET A 170 1.25 20.49 -2.67
N ALA A 171 0.58 20.99 -3.72
CA ALA A 171 -0.58 21.86 -3.57
C ALA A 171 -1.76 21.15 -2.88
N ALA A 172 -2.05 19.90 -3.25
CA ALA A 172 -3.08 19.09 -2.60
C ALA A 172 -2.76 18.78 -1.13
N LEU A 173 -1.48 18.51 -0.81
CA LEU A 173 -1.04 18.31 0.57
C LEU A 173 -1.11 19.62 1.40
N ALA A 174 -0.70 20.75 0.82
CA ALA A 174 -0.74 22.05 1.47
C ALA A 174 -2.19 22.54 1.70
N ALA A 175 -3.13 22.13 0.84
CA ALA A 175 -4.54 22.46 0.94
C ALA A 175 -5.25 21.85 2.17
N ASN A 176 -4.61 20.93 2.90
CA ASN A 176 -5.11 20.49 4.20
C ASN A 176 -5.03 21.60 5.26
N ILE A 177 -4.15 22.59 5.10
CA ILE A 177 -4.03 23.74 6.03
C ILE A 177 -5.32 24.58 6.04
N PRO A 178 -5.79 25.14 4.90
CA PRO A 178 -7.05 25.88 4.88
C PRO A 178 -8.26 25.02 5.27
N LEU A 179 -8.26 23.71 4.94
CA LEU A 179 -9.32 22.79 5.41
C LEU A 179 -9.32 22.70 6.94
N ALA A 180 -8.17 22.42 7.56
CA ALA A 180 -8.05 22.36 9.02
C ALA A 180 -8.45 23.68 9.69
N LEU A 181 -8.02 24.81 9.11
CA LEU A 181 -8.40 26.15 9.59
C LEU A 181 -9.91 26.37 9.51
N SER A 182 -10.56 25.94 8.42
CA SER A 182 -12.02 26.04 8.25
C SER A 182 -12.79 25.25 9.30
N LEU A 183 -12.22 24.17 9.83
CA LEU A 183 -12.85 23.42 10.91
C LEU A 183 -12.60 24.11 12.25
N THR A 184 -11.45 24.74 12.47
CA THR A 184 -11.10 25.36 13.77
C THR A 184 -11.72 26.72 14.01
N VAL A 185 -11.88 27.52 12.95
CA VAL A 185 -12.42 28.87 13.06
C VAL A 185 -13.93 28.80 13.20
N ASN A 186 -14.46 29.29 14.33
CA ASN A 186 -15.89 29.47 14.52
C ASN A 186 -16.28 30.85 13.98
N GLY A 187 -17.07 30.90 12.91
CA GLY A 187 -17.63 32.17 12.43
C GLY A 187 -17.86 32.23 10.92
N TRP A 188 -19.08 32.61 10.55
CA TRP A 188 -19.39 33.05 9.20
C TRP A 188 -18.83 34.47 9.00
N PRO A 189 -18.21 34.83 7.85
CA PRO A 189 -18.05 34.07 6.59
C PRO A 189 -16.69 33.37 6.43
N LEU A 190 -15.71 33.68 7.28
CA LEU A 190 -14.32 33.23 7.15
C LEU A 190 -14.21 31.68 7.07
N GLN A 191 -15.04 30.98 7.83
CA GLN A 191 -15.10 29.52 7.83
C GLN A 191 -15.37 28.93 6.44
N TRP A 192 -16.32 29.50 5.69
CA TRP A 192 -16.67 29.03 4.34
C TRP A 192 -15.64 29.42 3.30
N VAL A 193 -15.05 30.62 3.41
CA VAL A 193 -13.98 31.06 2.51
C VAL A 193 -12.79 30.10 2.59
N LEU A 194 -12.39 29.73 3.81
CA LEU A 194 -11.31 28.76 4.03
C LEU A 194 -11.67 27.36 3.50
N LEU A 195 -12.93 26.94 3.69
CA LEU A 195 -13.40 25.65 3.20
C LEU A 195 -13.32 25.55 1.67
N PHE A 196 -13.73 26.61 0.94
CA PHE A 196 -13.64 26.65 -0.52
C PHE A 196 -12.23 26.95 -1.04
N ALA A 197 -11.39 27.63 -0.26
CA ALA A 197 -9.99 27.87 -0.61
C ALA A 197 -9.19 26.57 -0.69
N ALA A 198 -9.51 25.57 0.14
CA ALA A 198 -8.83 24.27 0.13
C ALA A 198 -8.90 23.54 -1.22
N PRO A 199 -10.08 23.17 -1.77
CA PRO A 199 -10.16 22.52 -3.07
C PRO A 199 -9.67 23.44 -4.21
N ALA A 200 -9.87 24.76 -4.11
CA ALA A 200 -9.37 25.71 -5.11
C ALA A 200 -7.83 25.67 -5.21
N LEU A 201 -7.12 25.61 -4.07
CA LEU A 201 -5.66 25.49 -4.03
C LEU A 201 -5.18 24.18 -4.67
N ALA A 202 -5.85 23.06 -4.39
CA ALA A 202 -5.50 21.76 -4.98
C ALA A 202 -5.69 21.77 -6.51
N VAL A 203 -6.79 22.37 -7.01
CA VAL A 203 -7.08 22.47 -8.44
C VAL A 203 -6.09 23.41 -9.14
N ALA A 204 -5.70 24.53 -8.51
CA ALA A 204 -4.72 25.47 -9.05
C ALA A 204 -3.35 24.80 -9.29
N GLY A 205 -2.96 23.82 -8.48
CA GLY A 205 -1.72 23.05 -8.71
C GLY A 205 -1.66 22.32 -10.06
N PHE A 206 -2.80 22.08 -10.72
CA PHE A 206 -2.87 21.45 -12.04
C PHE A 206 -2.78 22.42 -13.22
N THR A 207 -2.96 23.72 -13.00
CA THR A 207 -2.89 24.75 -14.06
C THR A 207 -1.44 25.19 -14.31
N GLU A 208 -0.63 25.36 -13.25
CA GLU A 208 0.76 25.83 -13.34
C GLU A 208 1.75 24.83 -13.95
N SER A 209 1.42 23.53 -13.97
CA SER A 209 2.32 22.49 -14.51
C SER A 209 2.61 22.61 -16.01
N ARG A 210 1.82 23.40 -16.76
CA ARG A 210 2.10 23.69 -18.18
C ARG A 210 3.35 24.57 -18.36
N LEU A 211 3.66 25.44 -17.41
CA LEU A 211 4.81 26.34 -17.49
C LEU A 211 6.13 25.63 -17.16
N THR A 212 6.10 24.67 -16.23
CA THR A 212 7.30 23.94 -15.80
C THR A 212 7.64 22.72 -16.66
N ALA A 213 6.70 22.22 -17.48
CA ALA A 213 6.98 21.15 -18.45
C ALA A 213 7.89 21.63 -19.61
N SER A 214 7.86 22.92 -19.95
CA SER A 214 8.72 23.52 -20.98
C SER A 214 10.19 23.63 -20.53
N ILE A 215 10.45 23.76 -19.21
CA ILE A 215 11.79 24.02 -18.67
C ILE A 215 12.56 22.72 -18.35
N LYS A 216 11.91 21.55 -18.33
CA LYS A 216 12.55 20.27 -17.95
C LYS A 216 13.05 19.40 -19.12
N SER A 217 13.31 20.00 -20.27
CA SER A 217 13.97 19.36 -21.43
C SER A 217 15.50 19.31 -21.35
N ILE A 218 16.12 19.56 -20.19
CA ILE A 218 17.55 19.33 -20.00
C ILE A 218 17.76 18.67 -18.64
N LYS A 219 17.71 17.34 -18.61
CA LYS A 219 18.35 16.57 -17.54
C LYS A 219 19.45 15.73 -18.16
N ALA A 220 20.65 16.32 -18.13
CA ALA A 220 21.90 15.58 -18.23
C ALA A 220 21.87 14.38 -17.26
N PRO A 221 22.53 13.25 -17.60
CA PRO A 221 22.61 12.11 -16.69
C PRO A 221 23.23 12.58 -15.38
N ARG A 222 22.43 12.55 -14.31
CA ARG A 222 22.86 12.88 -12.96
C ARG A 222 23.93 11.86 -12.60
N LYS A 223 25.22 12.25 -12.64
CA LYS A 223 26.32 11.44 -12.12
C LYS A 223 25.92 11.02 -10.70
N LEU A 224 25.69 9.72 -10.53
CA LEU A 224 25.43 9.11 -9.24
C LEU A 224 26.61 9.47 -8.34
N ARG A 225 26.40 10.43 -7.45
CA ARG A 225 27.34 10.76 -6.39
C ARG A 225 27.54 9.47 -5.60
N SER A 226 28.72 8.87 -5.71
CA SER A 226 29.04 7.63 -5.03
C SER A 226 29.03 7.91 -3.53
N ASN A 227 27.92 7.61 -2.86
CA ASN A 227 27.86 7.60 -1.41
C ASN A 227 28.92 6.61 -0.92
N SER A 228 29.92 7.09 -0.18
CA SER A 228 31.05 6.31 0.34
C SER A 228 30.62 5.15 1.24
N LEU A 229 29.39 5.17 1.78
CA LEU A 229 28.77 4.04 2.49
C LEU A 229 28.37 2.89 1.57
N ALA A 230 28.06 3.18 0.31
CA ALA A 230 27.82 2.21 -0.74
C ALA A 230 29.13 1.69 -1.36
N LEU A 231 30.25 1.69 -0.64
CA LEU A 231 31.47 0.94 -1.00
C LEU A 231 31.68 -0.29 -0.09
N LYS A 232 31.11 -0.29 1.12
CA LYS A 232 31.30 -1.38 2.10
C LYS A 232 30.24 -2.49 2.04
N THR A 233 29.09 -2.27 1.40
CA THR A 233 28.05 -3.31 1.29
C THR A 233 28.39 -4.32 0.19
N PRO A 234 28.15 -5.63 0.39
CA PRO A 234 28.40 -6.65 -0.63
C PRO A 234 27.66 -6.32 -1.93
N ILE A 235 28.31 -6.53 -3.08
CA ILE A 235 27.75 -6.22 -4.41
C ILE A 235 26.40 -6.94 -4.63
N ALA A 236 26.29 -8.19 -4.17
CA ALA A 236 25.05 -8.97 -4.24
C ALA A 236 23.89 -8.27 -3.52
N LEU A 237 24.11 -7.79 -2.30
CA LEU A 237 23.10 -7.07 -1.52
C LEU A 237 22.65 -5.78 -2.20
N ARG A 238 23.58 -5.08 -2.88
CA ARG A 238 23.21 -3.87 -3.63
C ARG A 238 22.33 -4.17 -4.82
N ILE A 239 22.61 -5.25 -5.55
CA ILE A 239 21.80 -5.67 -6.70
C ILE A 239 20.40 -6.04 -6.23
N GLN A 240 20.30 -6.81 -5.14
CA GLN A 240 19.01 -7.18 -4.56
C GLN A 240 18.24 -5.97 -4.03
N LEU A 241 18.89 -5.08 -3.25
CA LEU A 241 18.25 -3.87 -2.75
C LEU A 241 17.82 -2.95 -3.89
N LYS A 242 18.62 -2.83 -4.95
CA LYS A 242 18.23 -2.07 -6.14
C LYS A 242 17.00 -2.68 -6.82
N ALA A 243 16.93 -4.00 -6.95
CA ALA A 243 15.74 -4.68 -7.47
C ALA A 243 14.49 -4.43 -6.61
N LEU A 244 14.63 -4.39 -5.28
CA LEU A 244 13.53 -4.05 -4.37
C LEU A 244 13.12 -2.57 -4.51
N VAL A 245 14.09 -1.66 -4.68
CA VAL A 245 13.87 -0.21 -4.86
C VAL A 245 13.23 0.12 -6.21
N GLU A 246 13.49 -0.69 -7.25
CA GLU A 246 12.82 -0.56 -8.55
C GLU A 246 11.31 -0.89 -8.47
N THR A 247 10.89 -1.62 -7.43
CA THR A 247 9.49 -1.92 -7.13
C THR A 247 9.07 -1.41 -5.75
N PRO A 248 9.21 -0.10 -5.47
CA PRO A 248 9.24 0.43 -4.11
C PRO A 248 7.91 0.21 -3.38
N ILE A 249 6.78 0.41 -4.08
CA ILE A 249 5.45 0.29 -3.48
C ILE A 249 5.15 -1.17 -3.11
N GLY A 250 5.48 -2.12 -4.00
CA GLY A 250 5.25 -3.54 -3.72
C GLY A 250 6.15 -4.09 -2.60
N SER A 251 7.38 -3.59 -2.49
CA SER A 251 8.30 -3.95 -1.42
C SER A 251 7.88 -3.36 -0.07
N VAL A 252 7.55 -2.06 -0.05
CA VAL A 252 7.06 -1.37 1.14
C VAL A 252 5.77 -1.98 1.64
N LEU A 253 4.78 -2.21 0.76
CA LEU A 253 3.50 -2.82 1.14
C LEU A 253 3.70 -4.18 1.81
N ARG A 254 4.60 -5.03 1.31
CA ARG A 254 4.87 -6.35 1.90
C ARG A 254 5.54 -6.27 3.26
N ILE A 255 6.51 -5.35 3.42
CA ILE A 255 7.16 -5.12 4.72
C ILE A 255 6.14 -4.56 5.72
N CYS A 256 5.36 -3.57 5.31
CA CYS A 256 4.29 -3.00 6.13
C CYS A 256 3.23 -4.05 6.48
N ALA A 257 2.85 -4.94 5.56
CA ALA A 257 1.91 -6.03 5.84
C ALA A 257 2.49 -7.05 6.83
N ALA A 258 3.77 -7.41 6.67
CA ALA A 258 4.46 -8.32 7.60
C ALA A 258 4.58 -7.72 9.01
N LEU A 259 5.02 -6.47 9.12
CA LEU A 259 5.12 -5.76 10.40
C LEU A 259 3.73 -5.49 11.01
N GLY A 260 2.77 -5.09 10.19
CA GLY A 260 1.39 -4.85 10.60
C GLY A 260 0.73 -6.12 11.13
N MET A 261 0.97 -7.27 10.49
CA MET A 261 0.48 -8.56 10.99
C MET A 261 1.14 -8.96 12.30
N ALA A 262 2.44 -8.70 12.46
CA ALA A 262 3.14 -8.95 13.71
C ALA A 262 2.59 -8.06 14.85
N ALA A 263 2.38 -6.78 14.58
CA ALA A 263 1.79 -5.84 15.54
C ALA A 263 0.33 -6.18 15.87
N PHE A 264 -0.46 -6.60 14.87
CA PHE A 264 -1.84 -7.05 15.07
C PHE A 264 -1.91 -8.31 15.93
N ALA A 265 -1.01 -9.27 15.71
CA ALA A 265 -0.90 -10.44 16.55
C ALA A 265 -0.48 -10.08 17.98
N ASP A 266 0.45 -9.14 18.18
CA ASP A 266 0.79 -8.65 19.51
C ASP A 266 -0.40 -7.98 20.22
N PHE A 267 -1.19 -7.19 19.51
CA PHE A 267 -2.44 -6.66 20.04
C PHE A 267 -3.42 -7.77 20.45
N LEU A 268 -3.55 -8.84 19.65
CA LEU A 268 -4.37 -10.00 20.01
C LEU A 268 -3.81 -10.75 21.23
N LEU A 269 -2.49 -10.87 21.37
CA LEU A 269 -1.86 -11.47 22.55
C LEU A 269 -2.21 -10.71 23.82
N GLN A 270 -2.15 -9.37 23.77
CA GLN A 270 -2.57 -8.50 24.87
C GLN A 270 -4.07 -8.66 25.15
N ALA A 271 -4.92 -8.73 24.13
CA ALA A 271 -6.36 -8.93 24.29
C ALA A 271 -6.72 -10.31 24.87
N PHE A 272 -5.85 -11.30 24.73
CA PHE A 272 -6.01 -12.64 25.31
C PHE A 272 -5.30 -12.82 26.65
N ASP A 273 -4.75 -11.75 27.23
CA ASP A 273 -3.97 -11.79 28.48
C ASP A 273 -2.90 -12.90 28.49
N TYR A 274 -2.30 -13.18 27.32
CA TYR A 274 -1.25 -14.18 27.16
C TYR A 274 -1.65 -15.63 27.54
N ASP A 275 -2.94 -15.99 27.44
CA ASP A 275 -3.46 -17.35 27.72
C ASP A 275 -2.95 -18.42 26.71
N SER A 276 -3.30 -19.69 26.90
CA SER A 276 -2.95 -20.86 26.07
C SER A 276 -3.21 -20.68 24.56
N ARG A 277 -4.13 -19.80 24.17
CA ARG A 277 -4.43 -19.45 22.76
C ARG A 277 -3.33 -18.63 22.09
N SER A 278 -2.50 -17.96 22.89
CA SER A 278 -1.44 -17.06 22.46
C SER A 278 -0.37 -17.75 21.62
N ALA A 279 0.01 -18.96 22.00
CA ALA A 279 0.96 -19.77 21.24
C ALA A 279 0.47 -20.03 19.81
N THR A 280 -0.80 -20.43 19.67
CA THR A 280 -1.44 -20.65 18.37
C THR A 280 -1.50 -19.37 17.54
N THR A 281 -1.83 -18.23 18.16
CA THR A 281 -1.85 -16.92 17.50
C THR A 281 -0.48 -16.54 16.95
N VAL A 282 0.60 -16.77 17.72
CA VAL A 282 1.99 -16.52 17.27
C VAL A 282 2.33 -17.39 16.06
N VAL A 283 2.04 -18.70 16.09
CA VAL A 283 2.32 -19.61 14.96
C VAL A 283 1.57 -19.18 13.70
N VAL A 284 0.29 -18.84 13.83
CA VAL A 284 -0.53 -18.39 12.70
C VAL A 284 0.00 -17.07 12.15
N ALA A 285 0.35 -16.11 13.01
CA ALA A 285 0.94 -14.85 12.59
C ALA A 285 2.26 -15.05 11.83
N MET A 286 3.13 -15.96 12.30
CA MET A 286 4.35 -16.31 11.59
C MET A 286 4.07 -16.90 10.21
N ALA A 287 3.07 -17.78 10.07
CA ALA A 287 2.68 -18.31 8.76
C ALA A 287 2.25 -17.19 7.79
N PHE A 288 1.44 -16.21 8.24
CA PHE A 288 1.05 -15.06 7.42
C PHE A 288 2.24 -14.16 7.05
N VAL A 289 3.12 -13.87 8.01
CA VAL A 289 4.36 -13.12 7.75
C VAL A 289 5.20 -13.83 6.68
N ALA A 290 5.33 -15.17 6.75
CA ALA A 290 6.06 -15.95 5.76
C ALA A 290 5.43 -15.85 4.36
N ILE A 291 4.09 -15.89 4.27
CA ILE A 291 3.35 -15.69 3.01
C ILE A 291 3.64 -14.29 2.44
N PHE A 292 3.61 -13.24 3.26
CA PHE A 292 3.87 -11.87 2.81
C PHE A 292 5.30 -11.68 2.28
N LEU A 293 6.28 -12.25 2.99
CA LEU A 293 7.68 -12.19 2.61
C LEU A 293 8.01 -13.07 1.39
N SER A 294 7.24 -14.14 1.14
CA SER A 294 7.42 -15.01 -0.04
C SER A 294 7.39 -14.24 -1.37
N GLY A 295 6.68 -13.10 -1.42
CA GLY A 295 6.59 -12.23 -2.59
C GLY A 295 7.94 -11.65 -3.04
N PHE A 296 8.91 -11.53 -2.13
CA PHE A 296 10.26 -11.06 -2.45
C PHE A 296 11.01 -12.02 -3.36
N TYR A 297 10.85 -13.34 -3.20
CA TYR A 297 11.49 -14.31 -4.08
C TYR A 297 11.09 -14.12 -5.55
N ARG A 298 9.83 -13.74 -5.81
CA ARG A 298 9.35 -13.49 -7.17
C ARG A 298 9.95 -12.20 -7.75
N ALA A 299 10.01 -11.13 -6.95
CA ALA A 299 10.61 -9.87 -7.37
C ALA A 299 12.10 -10.02 -7.68
N LEU A 300 12.85 -10.69 -6.79
CA LEU A 300 14.28 -10.98 -6.95
C LEU A 300 14.53 -11.85 -8.19
N ARG A 301 13.74 -12.91 -8.38
CA ARG A 301 13.86 -13.76 -9.58
C ARG A 301 13.64 -12.99 -10.87
N MET A 302 12.64 -12.10 -10.91
CA MET A 302 12.39 -11.28 -12.11
C MET A 302 13.58 -10.37 -12.42
N ALA A 303 14.19 -9.76 -11.40
CA ALA A 303 15.39 -8.94 -11.56
C ALA A 303 16.61 -9.76 -11.99
N HIS A 304 16.74 -11.00 -11.51
CA HIS A 304 17.82 -11.89 -11.96
C HIS A 304 17.62 -12.37 -13.40
N MET A 305 16.38 -12.58 -13.84
CA MET A 305 16.08 -12.97 -15.23
C MET A 305 16.45 -11.87 -16.23
N THR A 306 16.25 -10.59 -15.89
CA THR A 306 16.67 -9.48 -16.76
C THR A 306 18.19 -9.34 -16.84
N MET A 307 18.92 -9.79 -15.81
CA MET A 307 20.38 -9.80 -15.77
C MET A 307 21.00 -11.16 -16.14
N ALA A 308 20.21 -12.12 -16.62
CA ALA A 308 20.66 -13.50 -16.80
C ALA A 308 21.90 -13.60 -17.70
N LEU A 309 21.90 -12.89 -18.84
CA LEU A 309 23.02 -12.84 -19.78
C LEU A 309 24.31 -12.31 -19.14
N TYR A 310 24.20 -11.27 -18.31
CA TYR A 310 25.35 -10.71 -17.59
C TYR A 310 25.81 -11.63 -16.45
N SER A 311 24.87 -12.28 -15.75
CA SER A 311 25.21 -13.20 -14.67
C SER A 311 25.91 -14.47 -15.18
N ALA A 312 25.64 -14.87 -16.42
CA ALA A 312 26.25 -16.04 -17.05
C ALA A 312 27.74 -15.83 -17.39
N THR A 313 28.19 -14.58 -17.53
CA THR A 313 29.61 -14.27 -17.80
C THR A 313 30.45 -14.15 -16.53
N LEU A 314 29.82 -14.10 -15.35
CA LEU A 314 30.52 -14.05 -14.08
C LEU A 314 30.87 -15.46 -13.59
N PRO A 315 32.04 -15.67 -12.95
CA PRO A 315 32.47 -16.95 -12.39
C PRO A 315 31.73 -17.24 -11.07
N LEU A 316 30.40 -17.24 -11.10
CA LEU A 316 29.55 -17.48 -9.94
C LEU A 316 29.01 -18.91 -9.97
N ARG A 317 28.92 -19.53 -8.78
CA ARG A 317 28.27 -20.85 -8.63
C ARG A 317 26.78 -20.73 -9.00
N ALA A 318 26.23 -21.76 -9.64
CA ALA A 318 24.82 -21.80 -10.05
C ALA A 318 23.81 -21.54 -8.91
N ARG A 319 24.19 -21.85 -7.67
CA ARG A 319 23.36 -21.65 -6.45
C ARG A 319 23.70 -20.38 -5.67
N PHE A 320 24.55 -19.49 -6.18
CA PHE A 320 24.96 -18.30 -5.46
C PHE A 320 23.79 -17.35 -5.18
N TRP A 321 23.09 -16.91 -6.24
CA TRP A 321 21.92 -16.02 -6.13
C TRP A 321 20.79 -16.64 -5.31
N ALA A 322 20.61 -17.94 -5.48
CA ALA A 322 19.67 -18.75 -4.74
C ALA A 322 19.84 -18.61 -3.21
N ILE A 323 21.08 -18.71 -2.73
CA ILE A 323 21.43 -18.63 -1.31
C ILE A 323 21.33 -17.18 -0.83
N CYS A 324 21.84 -16.22 -1.60
CA CYS A 324 21.76 -14.81 -1.25
C CYS A 324 20.31 -14.33 -1.13
N ASP A 325 19.40 -14.79 -2.01
CA ASP A 325 17.98 -14.44 -1.96
C ASP A 325 17.31 -15.00 -0.71
N THR A 326 17.59 -16.26 -0.35
CA THR A 326 17.08 -16.85 0.90
C THR A 326 17.57 -16.12 2.13
N LEU A 327 18.86 -15.75 2.17
CA LEU A 327 19.43 -15.02 3.28
C LEU A 327 18.81 -13.63 3.42
N LEU A 328 18.59 -12.92 2.31
CA LEU A 328 17.93 -11.62 2.34
C LEU A 328 16.50 -11.72 2.86
N VAL A 329 15.72 -12.69 2.36
CA VAL A 329 14.33 -12.88 2.82
C VAL A 329 14.27 -13.28 4.29
N CYS A 330 15.19 -14.11 4.76
CA CYS A 330 15.33 -14.45 6.18
C CYS A 330 15.67 -13.20 7.01
N LEU A 331 16.61 -12.38 6.55
CA LEU A 331 16.99 -11.12 7.21
C LEU A 331 15.79 -10.16 7.32
N LEU A 332 14.99 -10.04 6.26
CA LEU A 332 13.75 -9.25 6.27
C LEU A 332 12.66 -9.84 7.19
N GLY A 333 12.72 -11.14 7.48
CA GLY A 333 11.83 -11.82 8.41
C GLY A 333 12.20 -11.66 9.89
N LEU A 334 13.43 -11.24 10.21
CA LEU A 334 13.86 -11.07 11.60
C LEU A 334 13.08 -9.97 12.35
N PRO A 335 12.82 -8.77 11.79
CA PRO A 335 12.07 -7.74 12.49
C PRO A 335 10.65 -8.16 12.91
N PRO A 336 9.76 -8.68 12.03
CA PRO A 336 8.43 -9.13 12.44
C PRO A 336 8.51 -10.32 13.41
N LEU A 337 9.49 -11.20 13.26
CA LEU A 337 9.72 -12.30 14.21
C LEU A 337 10.11 -11.79 15.60
N ALA A 338 10.96 -10.75 15.69
CA ALA A 338 11.32 -10.12 16.95
C ALA A 338 10.11 -9.48 17.65
N ILE A 339 9.24 -8.80 16.89
CA ILE A 339 7.99 -8.21 17.40
C ILE A 339 7.08 -9.30 17.99
N LEU A 340 7.00 -10.48 17.37
CA LEU A 340 6.17 -11.58 17.86
C LEU A 340 6.78 -12.31 19.07
N LEU A 341 8.09 -12.54 19.05
CA LEU A 341 8.75 -13.36 20.08
C LEU A 341 9.11 -12.59 21.34
N LEU A 342 9.44 -11.30 21.26
CA LEU A 342 9.86 -10.52 22.43
C LEU A 342 8.76 -10.46 23.51
N PRO A 343 7.49 -10.14 23.19
CA PRO A 343 6.40 -10.19 24.16
C PRO A 343 6.16 -11.60 24.69
N ALA A 344 6.22 -12.61 23.81
CA ALA A 344 6.02 -14.00 24.20
C ALA A 344 7.07 -14.50 25.22
N ILE A 345 8.32 -14.05 25.10
CA ILE A 345 9.39 -14.33 26.05
C ILE A 345 9.16 -13.59 27.38
N ILE A 346 8.83 -12.30 27.32
CA ILE A 346 8.61 -11.46 28.51
C ILE A 346 7.45 -12.00 29.36
N HIS A 347 6.35 -12.37 28.72
CA HIS A 347 5.16 -12.89 29.39
C HIS A 347 5.17 -14.41 29.60
N LYS A 348 6.30 -15.08 29.30
CA LYS A 348 6.50 -16.53 29.49
C LYS A 348 5.39 -17.39 28.88
N VAL A 349 4.90 -17.01 27.70
CA VAL A 349 3.84 -17.72 26.96
C VAL A 349 4.24 -19.18 26.69
N ALA A 350 5.53 -19.43 26.44
CA ALA A 350 6.08 -20.75 26.25
C ALA A 350 7.53 -20.82 26.77
N ALA A 351 8.05 -22.03 26.94
CA ALA A 351 9.44 -22.23 27.31
C ALA A 351 10.39 -21.67 26.24
N VAL A 352 11.47 -21.01 26.66
CA VAL A 352 12.53 -20.48 25.77
C VAL A 352 12.99 -21.48 24.70
N PRO A 353 13.27 -22.78 25.01
CA PRO A 353 13.67 -23.73 23.98
C PRO A 353 12.60 -23.91 22.89
N VAL A 354 11.32 -23.92 23.24
CA VAL A 354 10.20 -24.02 22.29
C VAL A 354 10.18 -22.81 21.36
N LEU A 355 10.33 -21.59 21.91
CA LEU A 355 10.38 -20.36 21.11
C LEU A 355 11.60 -20.30 20.18
N THR A 356 12.75 -20.82 20.62
CA THR A 356 13.94 -20.93 19.76
C THR A 356 13.79 -21.98 18.66
N ALA A 357 13.14 -23.12 18.96
CA ALA A 357 12.85 -24.14 17.95
C ALA A 357 11.85 -23.59 16.92
N LEU A 358 10.85 -22.83 17.37
CA LEU A 358 9.84 -22.22 16.53
C LEU A 358 10.43 -21.12 15.63
N SER A 359 11.37 -20.33 16.14
CA SER A 359 12.09 -19.33 15.31
C SER A 359 12.96 -20.01 14.24
N ALA A 360 13.67 -21.08 14.59
CA ALA A 360 14.43 -21.87 13.63
C ALA A 360 13.51 -22.53 12.59
N ALA A 361 12.36 -23.07 13.00
CA ALA A 361 11.36 -23.67 12.13
C ALA A 361 10.74 -22.63 11.18
N PHE A 362 10.52 -21.39 11.62
CA PHE A 362 10.04 -20.31 10.77
C PHE A 362 11.08 -19.89 9.72
N LEU A 363 12.36 -19.79 10.09
CA LEU A 363 13.44 -19.52 9.13
C LEU A 363 13.57 -20.67 8.10
N ALA A 364 13.43 -21.91 8.56
CA ALA A 364 13.37 -23.08 7.67
C ALA A 364 12.16 -23.01 6.74
N LEU A 365 10.99 -22.58 7.23
CA LEU A 365 9.80 -22.34 6.40
C LEU A 365 10.07 -21.27 5.33
N LEU A 366 10.66 -20.11 5.69
CA LEU A 366 11.01 -19.06 4.74
C LEU A 366 11.95 -19.57 3.64
N ALA A 367 12.90 -20.43 3.99
CA ALA A 367 13.78 -21.07 3.01
C ALA A 367 13.04 -22.08 2.13
N ALA A 368 12.17 -22.92 2.72
CA ALA A 368 11.40 -23.95 2.02
C ALA A 368 10.39 -23.34 1.04
N ILE A 369 9.76 -22.22 1.39
CA ILE A 369 8.83 -21.43 0.56
C ILE A 369 9.44 -21.00 -0.78
N ARG A 370 10.77 -20.92 -0.88
CA ARG A 370 11.42 -20.64 -2.15
C ARG A 370 11.10 -21.69 -3.22
N LEU A 371 10.99 -22.96 -2.85
CA LEU A 371 10.71 -24.05 -3.78
C LEU A 371 9.37 -23.87 -4.51
N PRO A 372 8.22 -23.71 -3.82
CA PRO A 372 6.95 -23.52 -4.49
C PRO A 372 6.92 -22.23 -5.31
N VAL A 373 7.53 -21.14 -4.84
CA VAL A 373 7.53 -19.85 -5.56
C VAL A 373 8.37 -19.92 -6.84
N VAL A 374 9.50 -20.64 -6.84
CA VAL A 374 10.40 -20.73 -7.99
C VAL A 374 9.96 -21.83 -8.97
N PHE A 375 9.57 -23.01 -8.48
CA PHE A 375 9.31 -24.17 -9.33
C PHE A 375 7.82 -24.45 -9.56
N GLY A 376 6.93 -23.92 -8.71
CA GLY A 376 5.51 -24.25 -8.76
C GLY A 376 4.75 -23.67 -9.96
N GLY A 377 5.34 -22.75 -10.74
CA GLY A 377 4.70 -22.16 -11.92
C GLY A 377 3.31 -21.59 -11.61
N ARG A 378 2.28 -22.06 -12.33
CA ARG A 378 0.87 -21.65 -12.08
C ARG A 378 0.32 -22.14 -10.75
N ARG A 379 0.87 -23.23 -10.18
CA ARG A 379 0.43 -23.86 -8.92
C ARG A 379 1.28 -23.43 -7.71
N ALA A 380 2.22 -22.50 -7.89
CA ALA A 380 3.11 -22.00 -6.84
C ALA A 380 2.36 -21.56 -5.57
N VAL A 381 1.19 -20.93 -5.74
CA VAL A 381 0.37 -20.44 -4.63
C VAL A 381 -0.27 -21.58 -3.85
N LEU A 382 -0.79 -22.62 -4.53
CA LEU A 382 -1.38 -23.77 -3.84
C LEU A 382 -0.34 -24.50 -3.00
N TYR A 383 0.86 -24.69 -3.54
CA TYR A 383 1.96 -25.29 -2.78
C TYR A 383 2.46 -24.39 -1.65
N LEU A 384 2.47 -23.07 -1.84
CA LEU A 384 2.78 -22.11 -0.79
C LEU A 384 1.81 -22.26 0.38
N VAL A 385 0.50 -22.16 0.10
CA VAL A 385 -0.56 -22.26 1.12
C VAL A 385 -0.52 -23.62 1.80
N PHE A 386 -0.44 -24.71 1.03
CA PHE A 386 -0.36 -26.05 1.59
C PHE A 386 0.86 -26.22 2.50
N LEU A 387 2.03 -25.75 2.07
CA LEU A 387 3.25 -25.83 2.88
C LEU A 387 3.14 -25.00 4.17
N THR A 388 2.59 -23.78 4.09
CA THR A 388 2.42 -22.93 5.27
C THR A 388 1.37 -23.47 6.24
N THR A 389 0.28 -24.05 5.73
CA THR A 389 -0.77 -24.65 6.56
C THR A 389 -0.31 -25.96 7.19
N ALA A 390 0.43 -26.80 6.45
CA ALA A 390 1.03 -28.01 6.99
C ALA A 390 2.07 -27.68 8.08
N TRP A 391 2.90 -26.67 7.84
CA TRP A 391 3.86 -26.18 8.84
C TRP A 391 3.17 -25.61 10.08
N SER A 392 2.13 -24.78 9.91
CA SER A 392 1.43 -24.20 11.06
C SER A 392 0.72 -25.28 11.88
N GLY A 393 0.09 -26.27 11.23
CA GLY A 393 -0.50 -27.42 11.92
C GLY A 393 0.53 -28.23 12.71
N ALA A 394 1.68 -28.53 12.12
CA ALA A 394 2.76 -29.24 12.80
C ALA A 394 3.35 -28.43 13.98
N ALA A 395 3.53 -27.12 13.81
CA ALA A 395 4.03 -26.23 14.85
C ALA A 395 3.02 -26.08 16.00
N ILE A 396 1.72 -25.97 15.72
CA ILE A 396 0.67 -25.94 16.75
C ILE A 396 0.66 -27.25 17.54
N ALA A 397 0.71 -28.40 16.85
CA ALA A 397 0.77 -29.70 17.52
C ALA A 397 2.01 -29.83 18.42
N ALA A 398 3.16 -29.32 17.98
CA ALA A 398 4.40 -29.37 18.76
C ALA A 398 4.42 -28.43 19.97
N VAL A 399 3.60 -27.37 19.99
CA VAL A 399 3.51 -26.43 21.13
C VAL A 399 2.39 -26.78 22.10
N ALA A 400 1.39 -27.55 21.65
CA ALA A 400 0.29 -28.04 22.48
C ALA A 400 0.68 -29.22 23.39
N HIS A 401 1.85 -29.83 23.15
CA HIS A 401 2.46 -30.88 23.94
C HIS A 401 3.66 -30.33 24.71
#